data_AF-A0A5E7IU40-F1
#
_entry.id   AF-A0A5E7IU40-F1
#
_cell.length_a   1.000
_cell.length_b   1.000
_cell.length_c   1.000
_cell.angle_alpha   90.00
_cell.angle_beta   90.00
_cell.angle_gamma   90.00
#
_symmetry.space_group_name_H-M   'P 1'
#
loop_
_entity.id
_entity.type
_entity.pdbx_description
1 polymer ?
#
loop_
_entity_poly.entity_id
_entity_poly.type
_entity_poly.pdbx_seq_one_letter_code
_entity_poly.pdbx_strand_id
1 'polypeptide(L)'
;MSANVDLNNRPDYDKVLQDIADYVLSYKIESKEALETARNCLIDTLGCGLLALRFPECTKHLGPVVEGTVVPFGARVPGTSYRLDPVKAAWDIGCIVRWLDYNDTWLAAEWGHPSDNLGGILAVADHLSQKRLANGEAPLTVRIVLEAMIMAHEIQGVIALENSFNRVGLDHVILVKVASTAVTAKLMGANREQLLSALSHAFADGQALRTYRQSPCIRRCAIACTKSTGS
;
A
#
# COMPACT_ATOMS: atom_id res chain seq x y z
N MET A 1 21.88 40.99 21.79
CA MET A 1 21.13 39.91 21.11
C MET A 1 21.33 38.66 21.95
N SER A 2 20.24 38.02 22.38
CA SER A 2 20.25 36.89 23.31
C SER A 2 21.01 35.69 22.71
N ALA A 3 22.04 35.22 23.40
CA ALA A 3 22.82 34.03 23.04
C ALA A 3 22.14 32.69 23.40
N ASN A 4 20.84 32.73 23.76
CA ASN A 4 20.10 31.59 24.34
C ASN A 4 18.93 31.11 23.46
N VAL A 5 18.85 31.50 22.19
CA VAL A 5 17.78 31.05 21.29
C VAL A 5 18.41 30.57 19.99
N ASP A 6 18.35 29.26 19.74
CA ASP A 6 18.59 28.72 18.41
C ASP A 6 17.56 29.32 17.45
N LEU A 7 18.03 29.89 16.34
CA LEU A 7 17.16 30.32 15.26
C LEU A 7 16.38 29.09 14.78
N ASN A 8 15.05 29.13 14.91
CA ASN A 8 14.17 28.04 14.48
C ASN A 8 14.08 28.01 12.95
N ASN A 9 15.17 27.59 12.30
CA ASN A 9 15.24 27.42 10.87
C ASN A 9 14.67 26.04 10.53
N ARG A 10 13.51 26.02 9.88
CA ARG A 10 12.86 24.77 9.46
C ARG A 10 13.72 24.15 8.35
N PRO A 11 14.28 22.95 8.53
CA PRO A 11 15.03 22.30 7.47
C PRO A 11 14.09 21.92 6.32
N ASP A 12 14.66 21.80 5.13
CA ASP A 12 13.99 21.18 4.00
C ASP A 12 13.71 19.69 4.28
N TYR A 13 12.79 19.09 3.54
CA TYR A 13 12.52 17.66 3.63
C TYR A 13 13.75 16.83 3.27
N ASP A 14 13.93 15.68 3.95
CA ASP A 14 15.02 14.76 3.66
C ASP A 14 15.03 14.32 2.20
N LYS A 15 16.23 14.12 1.65
CA LYS A 15 16.43 13.78 0.23
C LYS A 15 15.62 12.55 -0.21
N VAL A 16 15.51 11.53 0.64
CA VAL A 16 14.73 10.31 0.34
C VAL A 16 13.27 10.64 0.05
N LEU A 17 12.66 11.56 0.81
CA LEU A 17 11.28 11.97 0.60
C LEU A 17 11.14 12.76 -0.71
N GLN A 18 12.12 13.62 -1.00
CA GLN A 18 12.17 14.39 -2.25
C GLN A 18 12.27 13.47 -3.47
N ASP A 19 13.18 12.50 -3.45
CA ASP A 19 13.38 11.56 -4.55
C ASP A 19 12.10 10.74 -4.83
N ILE A 20 11.40 10.27 -3.78
CA ILE A 20 10.11 9.57 -3.93
C ILE A 20 9.05 10.52 -4.51
N ALA A 21 8.92 11.73 -3.97
CA ALA A 21 7.91 12.69 -4.41
C ALA A 21 8.11 13.08 -5.88
N ASP A 22 9.34 13.35 -6.27
CA ASP A 22 9.70 13.75 -7.63
C ASP A 22 9.51 12.59 -8.61
N TYR A 23 9.87 11.35 -8.23
CA TYR A 23 9.55 10.15 -8.99
C TYR A 23 8.05 10.02 -9.23
N VAL A 24 7.24 10.04 -8.16
CA VAL A 24 5.78 9.85 -8.25
C VAL A 24 5.12 10.94 -9.09
N LEU A 25 5.59 12.19 -9.03
CA LEU A 25 4.96 13.30 -9.75
C LEU A 25 5.40 13.40 -11.21
N SER A 26 6.67 13.16 -11.50
CA SER A 26 7.26 13.51 -12.80
C SER A 26 7.59 12.32 -13.69
N TYR A 27 7.79 11.13 -13.13
CA TYR A 27 8.20 9.97 -13.90
C TYR A 27 7.09 9.48 -14.83
N LYS A 28 7.45 9.15 -16.08
CA LYS A 28 6.54 8.62 -17.09
C LYS A 28 6.87 7.16 -17.35
N ILE A 29 5.88 6.29 -17.18
CA ILE A 29 6.03 4.86 -17.40
C ILE A 29 5.89 4.57 -18.89
N GLU A 30 7.01 4.27 -19.56
CA GLU A 30 7.06 3.96 -20.99
C GLU A 30 7.24 2.46 -21.29
N SER A 31 7.61 1.66 -20.29
CA SER A 31 7.84 0.22 -20.45
C SER A 31 6.54 -0.55 -20.67
N LYS A 32 6.37 -1.10 -21.87
CA LYS A 32 5.23 -1.97 -22.23
C LYS A 32 5.17 -3.22 -21.34
N GLU A 33 6.33 -3.83 -21.10
CA GLU A 33 6.46 -5.01 -20.25
C GLU A 33 6.00 -4.72 -18.81
N ALA A 34 6.37 -3.57 -18.25
CA ALA A 34 5.92 -3.19 -16.91
C ALA A 34 4.39 -3.11 -16.82
N LEU A 35 3.73 -2.58 -17.85
CA LEU A 35 2.28 -2.45 -17.91
C LEU A 35 1.56 -3.78 -18.14
N GLU A 36 2.13 -4.64 -18.99
CA GLU A 36 1.60 -5.99 -19.22
C GLU A 36 1.72 -6.85 -17.96
N THR A 37 2.86 -6.79 -17.29
CA THR A 37 3.08 -7.49 -16.01
C THR A 37 2.21 -6.91 -14.90
N ALA A 38 2.06 -5.59 -14.80
CA ALA A 38 1.14 -4.97 -13.85
C ALA A 38 -0.32 -5.43 -14.07
N ARG A 39 -0.74 -5.61 -15.33
CA ARG A 39 -2.06 -6.17 -15.64
C ARG A 39 -2.20 -7.61 -15.13
N ASN A 40 -1.18 -8.45 -15.33
CA ASN A 40 -1.19 -9.82 -14.83
C ASN A 40 -1.20 -9.85 -13.29
N CYS A 41 -0.37 -9.03 -12.64
CA CYS A 41 -0.35 -8.85 -11.19
C CYS A 41 -1.72 -8.41 -10.65
N LEU A 42 -2.41 -7.47 -11.31
CA LEU A 42 -3.75 -7.04 -10.92
C LEU A 42 -4.75 -8.22 -10.91
N ILE A 43 -4.73 -9.04 -11.97
CA ILE A 43 -5.66 -10.19 -12.09
C ILE A 43 -5.34 -11.25 -11.04
N ASP A 44 -4.06 -11.58 -10.86
CA ASP A 44 -3.59 -12.55 -9.86
C ASP A 44 -3.96 -12.13 -8.43
N THR A 45 -3.67 -10.86 -8.09
CA THR A 45 -3.94 -10.29 -6.77
C THR A 45 -5.44 -10.30 -6.45
N LEU A 46 -6.29 -9.92 -7.41
CA LEU A 46 -7.75 -10.02 -7.25
C LEU A 46 -8.21 -11.47 -7.11
N GLY A 47 -7.61 -12.41 -7.85
CA GLY A 47 -7.88 -13.84 -7.72
C GLY A 47 -7.58 -14.37 -6.31
N CYS A 48 -6.43 -14.00 -5.74
CA CYS A 48 -6.06 -14.30 -4.36
C CYS A 48 -7.11 -13.74 -3.37
N GLY A 49 -7.53 -12.49 -3.56
CA GLY A 49 -8.55 -11.84 -2.76
C GLY A 49 -9.90 -12.57 -2.77
N LEU A 50 -10.37 -12.98 -3.95
CA LEU A 50 -11.62 -13.72 -4.08
C LEU A 50 -11.54 -15.11 -3.41
N LEU A 51 -10.39 -15.77 -3.45
CA LEU A 51 -10.19 -17.06 -2.78
C LEU A 51 -10.22 -16.92 -1.25
N ALA A 52 -9.65 -15.83 -0.71
CA ALA A 52 -9.63 -15.56 0.73
C ALA A 52 -11.02 -15.40 1.35
N LEU A 53 -12.02 -14.98 0.57
CA LEU A 53 -13.42 -14.86 1.02
C LEU A 53 -14.05 -16.18 1.47
N ARG A 54 -13.41 -17.33 1.19
CA ARG A 54 -13.84 -18.64 1.69
C ARG A 54 -13.40 -18.93 3.13
N PHE A 55 -12.59 -18.07 3.74
CA PHE A 55 -11.98 -18.30 5.05
C PHE A 55 -12.61 -17.38 6.11
N PRO A 56 -13.37 -17.91 7.08
CA PRO A 56 -14.02 -17.10 8.12
C PRO A 56 -13.08 -16.22 8.94
N GLU A 57 -11.84 -16.69 9.14
CA GLU A 57 -10.80 -15.92 9.82
C GLU A 57 -10.43 -14.64 9.07
N CYS A 58 -10.55 -14.63 7.73
CA CYS A 58 -10.41 -13.43 6.91
C CYS A 58 -11.69 -12.58 6.99
N THR A 59 -12.83 -13.19 6.68
CA THR A 59 -14.08 -12.45 6.46
C THR A 59 -14.62 -11.78 7.71
N LYS A 60 -14.27 -12.26 8.91
CA LYS A 60 -14.66 -11.61 10.17
C LYS A 60 -14.12 -10.18 10.34
N HIS A 61 -13.13 -9.79 9.55
CA HIS A 61 -12.57 -8.43 9.59
C HIS A 61 -13.18 -7.48 8.55
N LEU A 62 -13.94 -8.00 7.58
CA LEU A 62 -14.47 -7.23 6.46
C LEU A 62 -15.78 -6.50 6.83
N GLY A 63 -16.13 -5.51 6.03
CA GLY A 63 -17.39 -4.75 6.17
C GLY A 63 -17.24 -3.46 6.97
N PRO A 64 -18.34 -2.71 7.17
CA PRO A 64 -18.30 -1.44 7.88
C PRO A 64 -18.03 -1.65 9.36
N VAL A 65 -17.34 -0.68 9.99
CA VAL A 65 -17.08 -0.70 11.44
C VAL A 65 -18.39 -0.71 12.24
N VAL A 66 -19.43 -0.04 11.73
CA VAL A 66 -20.77 -0.01 12.31
C VAL A 66 -21.77 -0.51 11.26
N GLU A 67 -22.53 -1.54 11.62
CA GLU A 67 -23.56 -2.12 10.76
C GLU A 67 -24.55 -1.05 10.27
N GLY A 68 -24.95 -1.12 9.00
CA GLY A 68 -25.91 -0.18 8.41
C GLY A 68 -25.32 1.16 7.97
N THR A 69 -24.00 1.36 8.10
CA THR A 69 -23.33 2.57 7.59
C THR A 69 -23.52 2.70 6.07
N VAL A 70 -24.00 3.86 5.63
CA VAL A 70 -24.17 4.20 4.22
C VAL A 70 -23.14 5.24 3.82
N VAL A 71 -22.31 4.92 2.82
CA VAL A 71 -21.26 5.82 2.31
C VAL A 71 -21.61 6.23 0.88
N PRO A 72 -21.97 7.50 0.63
CA PRO A 72 -22.14 8.02 -0.71
C PRO A 72 -20.87 7.83 -1.54
N PHE A 73 -21.02 7.27 -2.74
CA PHE A 73 -19.89 6.93 -3.63
C PHE A 73 -18.85 6.02 -2.96
N GLY A 74 -19.27 5.17 -2.01
CA GLY A 74 -18.38 4.26 -1.30
C GLY A 74 -17.60 3.32 -2.23
N ALA A 75 -16.33 3.12 -1.90
CA ALA A 75 -15.48 2.16 -2.58
C ALA A 75 -16.01 0.74 -2.36
N ARG A 76 -16.06 -0.07 -3.42
CA ARG A 76 -16.50 -1.48 -3.31
C ARG A 76 -15.34 -2.40 -2.97
N VAL A 77 -15.63 -3.44 -2.19
CA VAL A 77 -14.71 -4.54 -1.92
C VAL A 77 -15.04 -5.71 -2.85
N PRO A 78 -14.12 -6.15 -3.74
CA PRO A 78 -14.36 -7.22 -4.71
C PRO A 78 -14.91 -8.50 -4.07
N GLY A 79 -15.92 -9.12 -4.71
CA GLY A 79 -16.54 -10.35 -4.23
C GLY A 79 -17.53 -10.17 -3.07
N THR A 80 -17.77 -8.94 -2.61
CA THR A 80 -18.72 -8.63 -1.53
C THR A 80 -19.77 -7.60 -1.98
N SER A 81 -20.79 -7.37 -1.15
CA SER A 81 -21.76 -6.27 -1.34
C SER A 81 -21.37 -4.98 -0.62
N TYR A 82 -20.19 -4.90 0.00
CA TYR A 82 -19.81 -3.75 0.82
C TYR A 82 -19.51 -2.51 -0.03
N ARG A 83 -19.96 -1.36 0.49
CA ARG A 83 -19.65 -0.01 0.02
C ARG A 83 -19.18 0.82 1.19
N LEU A 84 -17.88 1.09 1.25
CA LEU A 84 -17.21 1.62 2.43
C LEU A 84 -16.52 2.94 2.11
N ASP A 85 -16.06 3.65 3.14
CA ASP A 85 -15.11 4.74 2.93
C ASP A 85 -13.78 4.18 2.39
N PRO A 86 -12.97 4.98 1.67
CA PRO A 86 -11.75 4.50 1.04
C PRO A 86 -10.74 3.89 2.03
N VAL A 87 -10.75 4.29 3.31
CA VAL A 87 -9.81 3.77 4.31
C VAL A 87 -10.20 2.34 4.69
N LYS A 88 -11.47 2.10 5.06
CA LYS A 88 -11.92 0.74 5.38
C LYS A 88 -11.95 -0.18 4.15
N ALA A 89 -12.30 0.33 2.97
CA ALA A 89 -12.20 -0.45 1.74
C ALA A 89 -10.75 -0.84 1.41
N ALA A 90 -9.78 0.06 1.62
CA ALA A 90 -8.37 -0.25 1.43
C ALA A 90 -7.89 -1.35 2.39
N TRP A 91 -8.33 -1.29 3.65
CA TRP A 91 -8.07 -2.33 4.64
C TRP A 91 -8.64 -3.68 4.19
N ASP A 92 -9.91 -3.72 3.75
CA ASP A 92 -10.57 -4.96 3.33
C ASP A 92 -9.90 -5.56 2.10
N ILE A 93 -9.60 -4.75 1.09
CA ILE A 93 -8.94 -5.22 -0.14
C ILE A 93 -7.52 -5.71 0.20
N GLY A 94 -6.73 -4.94 0.96
CA GLY A 94 -5.39 -5.36 1.37
C GLY A 94 -5.40 -6.65 2.20
N CYS A 95 -6.40 -6.80 3.08
CA CYS A 95 -6.58 -7.99 3.90
C CYS A 95 -6.85 -9.24 3.04
N ILE A 96 -7.82 -9.18 2.13
CA ILE A 96 -8.20 -10.36 1.34
C ILE A 96 -7.08 -10.77 0.39
N VAL A 97 -6.39 -9.83 -0.25
CA VAL A 97 -5.39 -10.17 -1.28
C VAL A 97 -4.14 -10.82 -0.70
N ARG A 98 -3.80 -10.48 0.55
CA ARG A 98 -2.62 -11.02 1.24
C ARG A 98 -2.91 -12.25 2.11
N TRP A 99 -4.18 -12.51 2.43
CA TRP A 99 -4.58 -13.46 3.48
C TRP A 99 -3.94 -14.85 3.38
N LEU A 100 -3.88 -15.39 2.15
CA LEU A 100 -3.44 -16.77 1.89
C LEU A 100 -1.97 -16.88 1.52
N ASP A 101 -1.24 -15.77 1.44
CA ASP A 101 0.18 -15.75 1.05
C ASP A 101 0.46 -16.34 -0.34
N TYR A 102 -0.44 -16.07 -1.29
CA TYR A 102 -0.36 -16.53 -2.69
C TYR A 102 -0.13 -15.41 -3.70
N ASN A 103 -0.22 -14.15 -3.27
CA ASN A 103 0.04 -13.00 -4.12
C ASN A 103 1.55 -12.86 -4.42
N ASP A 104 1.89 -11.91 -5.30
CA ASP A 104 3.25 -11.71 -5.76
C ASP A 104 4.29 -11.51 -4.65
N THR A 105 5.57 -11.62 -4.99
CA THR A 105 6.66 -11.53 -4.01
C THR A 105 7.86 -10.82 -4.60
N TRP A 106 8.50 -9.97 -3.79
CA TRP A 106 9.78 -9.34 -4.06
C TRP A 106 10.79 -9.75 -2.98
N LEU A 107 11.86 -10.42 -3.40
CA LEU A 107 12.91 -10.94 -2.50
C LEU A 107 14.17 -10.09 -2.64
N ALA A 108 14.48 -9.33 -1.60
CA ALA A 108 15.66 -8.48 -1.51
C ALA A 108 16.27 -8.49 -0.09
N ALA A 109 17.03 -7.47 0.32
CA ALA A 109 17.50 -7.34 1.71
C ALA A 109 16.33 -7.28 2.71
N GLU A 110 15.20 -6.71 2.29
CA GLU A 110 13.90 -6.92 2.90
C GLU A 110 12.98 -7.70 1.96
N TRP A 111 12.18 -8.61 2.53
CA TRP A 111 11.18 -9.37 1.76
C TRP A 111 9.84 -8.65 1.84
N GLY A 112 9.06 -8.67 0.77
CA GLY A 112 7.71 -8.11 0.78
C GLY A 112 6.86 -8.53 -0.40
N HIS A 113 5.60 -8.08 -0.37
CA HIS A 113 4.58 -8.36 -1.38
C HIS A 113 4.03 -7.02 -1.89
N PRO A 114 4.59 -6.45 -2.97
CA PRO A 114 4.20 -5.10 -3.39
C PRO A 114 2.76 -5.00 -3.91
N SER A 115 2.15 -6.11 -4.32
CA SER A 115 0.70 -6.18 -4.61
C SER A 115 -0.20 -5.79 -3.43
N ASP A 116 0.29 -5.82 -2.19
CA ASP A 116 -0.45 -5.37 -1.00
C ASP A 116 -0.92 -3.90 -1.12
N ASN A 117 -0.17 -3.06 -1.85
CA ASN A 117 -0.53 -1.66 -2.11
C ASN A 117 -1.80 -1.51 -2.96
N LEU A 118 -2.26 -2.57 -3.63
CA LEU A 118 -3.49 -2.55 -4.41
C LEU A 118 -4.71 -2.16 -3.57
N GLY A 119 -4.71 -2.47 -2.27
CA GLY A 119 -5.78 -2.07 -1.36
C GLY A 119 -6.02 -0.57 -1.37
N GLY A 120 -4.97 0.21 -1.09
CA GLY A 120 -5.04 1.68 -1.11
C GLY A 120 -5.35 2.23 -2.50
N ILE A 121 -4.66 1.73 -3.53
CA ILE A 121 -4.81 2.19 -4.91
C ILE A 121 -6.26 2.00 -5.40
N LEU A 122 -6.80 0.78 -5.26
CA LEU A 122 -8.09 0.42 -5.81
C LEU A 122 -9.24 1.10 -5.06
N ALA A 123 -9.18 1.16 -3.72
CA ALA A 123 -10.20 1.81 -2.91
C ALA A 123 -10.31 3.31 -3.22
N VAL A 124 -9.16 4.01 -3.29
CA VAL A 124 -9.11 5.44 -3.60
C VAL A 124 -9.56 5.69 -5.04
N ALA A 125 -9.05 4.92 -6.00
CA ALA A 125 -9.40 5.10 -7.41
C ALA A 125 -10.90 4.87 -7.66
N ASP A 126 -11.50 3.87 -7.03
CA ASP A 126 -12.92 3.55 -7.19
C ASP A 126 -13.84 4.63 -6.60
N HIS A 127 -13.53 5.10 -5.39
CA HIS A 127 -14.28 6.19 -4.76
C HIS A 127 -14.18 7.49 -5.58
N LEU A 128 -12.96 7.88 -5.98
CA LEU A 128 -12.75 9.10 -6.78
C LEU A 128 -13.46 9.02 -8.13
N SER A 129 -13.45 7.86 -8.78
CA SER A 129 -14.13 7.68 -10.07
C SER A 129 -15.64 7.84 -9.95
N GLN A 130 -16.26 7.25 -8.92
CA GLN A 130 -17.68 7.41 -8.64
C GLN A 130 -18.04 8.88 -8.34
N LYS A 131 -17.22 9.56 -7.53
CA LYS A 131 -17.42 10.97 -7.19
C LYS A 131 -17.28 11.89 -8.40
N ARG A 132 -16.26 11.69 -9.24
CA ARG A 132 -16.05 12.44 -10.49
C ARG A 132 -17.22 12.26 -11.45
N LEU A 133 -17.68 11.03 -11.63
CA LEU A 133 -18.81 10.74 -12.51
C LEU A 133 -20.09 11.44 -12.03
N ALA A 134 -20.34 11.47 -10.72
CA ALA A 134 -21.47 12.19 -10.14
C ALA A 134 -21.38 13.72 -10.34
N ASN A 135 -20.16 14.26 -10.46
CA ASN A 135 -19.91 15.67 -10.75
C ASN A 135 -19.88 15.99 -12.26
N GLY A 136 -20.09 15.01 -13.14
CA GLY A 136 -19.97 15.18 -14.59
C GLY A 136 -18.53 15.24 -15.12
N GLU A 137 -17.55 14.85 -14.31
CA GLU A 137 -16.15 14.73 -14.68
C GLU A 137 -15.82 13.31 -15.19
N ALA A 138 -14.71 13.17 -15.92
CA ALA A 138 -14.25 11.86 -16.37
C ALA A 138 -13.73 11.00 -15.19
N PRO A 139 -14.14 9.72 -15.08
CA PRO A 139 -13.63 8.81 -14.06
C PRO A 139 -12.15 8.45 -14.31
N LEU A 140 -11.50 7.88 -13.30
CA LEU A 140 -10.15 7.33 -13.49
C LEU A 140 -10.23 6.03 -14.31
N THR A 141 -9.19 5.76 -15.09
CA THR A 141 -9.12 4.55 -15.92
C THR A 141 -8.32 3.45 -15.21
N VAL A 142 -8.51 2.19 -15.61
CA VAL A 142 -7.68 1.07 -15.13
C VAL A 142 -6.21 1.31 -15.44
N ARG A 143 -5.88 2.03 -16.52
CA ARG A 143 -4.51 2.41 -16.84
C ARG A 143 -3.83 3.19 -15.70
N ILE A 144 -4.54 4.11 -15.06
CA ILE A 144 -4.02 4.87 -13.91
C ILE A 144 -3.77 3.95 -12.70
N VAL A 145 -4.63 2.94 -12.49
CA VAL A 145 -4.43 1.92 -11.45
C VAL A 145 -3.16 1.13 -11.71
N LEU A 146 -2.92 0.67 -12.95
CA LEU A 146 -1.71 -0.07 -13.31
C LEU A 146 -0.44 0.78 -13.13
N GLU A 147 -0.47 2.05 -13.53
CA GLU A 147 0.65 2.97 -13.31
C GLU A 147 0.93 3.20 -11.82
N ALA A 148 -0.11 3.34 -11.01
CA ALA A 148 0.02 3.45 -9.56
C ALA A 148 0.59 2.17 -8.93
N MET A 149 0.20 0.99 -9.42
CA MET A 149 0.78 -0.28 -8.97
C MET A 149 2.28 -0.31 -9.27
N ILE A 150 2.70 0.04 -10.49
CA ILE A 150 4.12 0.08 -10.87
C ILE A 150 4.90 1.03 -9.97
N MET A 151 4.41 2.26 -9.75
CA MET A 151 5.09 3.21 -8.87
C MET A 151 5.20 2.70 -7.43
N ALA A 152 4.17 2.03 -6.91
CA ALA A 152 4.22 1.45 -5.56
C ALA A 152 5.23 0.29 -5.48
N HIS A 153 5.31 -0.56 -6.51
CA HIS A 153 6.31 -1.62 -6.61
C HIS A 153 7.71 -1.05 -6.63
N GLU A 154 7.94 0.02 -7.38
CA GLU A 154 9.26 0.66 -7.48
C GLU A 154 9.69 1.23 -6.12
N ILE A 155 8.83 2.00 -5.44
CA ILE A 155 9.15 2.61 -4.14
C ILE A 155 9.47 1.53 -3.10
N GLN A 156 8.59 0.54 -2.96
CA GLN A 156 8.78 -0.53 -1.97
C GLN A 156 9.98 -1.43 -2.32
N GLY A 157 10.06 -1.87 -3.57
CA GLY A 157 11.07 -2.81 -4.05
C GLY A 157 12.47 -2.22 -4.01
N VAL A 158 12.65 -0.97 -4.47
CA VAL A 158 13.96 -0.30 -4.51
C VAL A 158 14.47 0.00 -3.11
N ILE A 159 13.64 0.48 -2.18
CA ILE A 159 14.07 0.68 -0.78
C ILE A 159 14.48 -0.66 -0.16
N ALA A 160 13.74 -1.74 -0.47
CA ALA A 160 14.00 -3.09 0.05
C ALA A 160 15.29 -3.74 -0.50
N LEU A 161 15.89 -3.23 -1.58
CA LEU A 161 17.10 -3.80 -2.20
C LEU A 161 18.26 -3.91 -1.20
N GLU A 162 18.51 -2.85 -0.45
CA GLU A 162 19.69 -2.73 0.41
C GLU A 162 19.33 -2.45 1.88
N ASN A 163 18.06 -2.15 2.19
CA ASN A 163 17.62 -1.80 3.55
C ASN A 163 16.77 -2.93 4.14
N SER A 164 17.23 -3.52 5.24
CA SER A 164 16.53 -4.59 5.95
C SER A 164 15.94 -4.09 7.28
N PHE A 165 14.62 -3.92 7.32
CA PHE A 165 13.87 -3.50 8.52
C PHE A 165 13.72 -4.64 9.53
N ASN A 166 13.68 -5.88 9.04
CA ASN A 166 13.72 -7.09 9.86
C ASN A 166 14.94 -7.09 10.79
N ARG A 167 16.12 -6.67 10.31
CA ARG A 167 17.35 -6.59 11.13
C ARG A 167 17.25 -5.61 12.29
N VAL A 168 16.32 -4.65 12.23
CA VAL A 168 16.06 -3.67 13.31
C VAL A 168 14.75 -3.95 14.06
N GLY A 169 14.13 -5.13 13.84
CA GLY A 169 12.94 -5.60 14.57
C GLY A 169 11.59 -5.07 14.07
N LEU A 170 11.58 -4.33 12.95
CA LEU A 170 10.37 -3.73 12.37
C LEU A 170 9.84 -4.55 11.19
N ASP A 171 8.54 -4.47 10.95
CA ASP A 171 7.90 -5.21 9.85
C ASP A 171 8.01 -4.51 8.51
N HIS A 172 8.11 -5.29 7.43
CA HIS A 172 8.26 -4.78 6.06
C HIS A 172 7.06 -3.96 5.60
N VAL A 173 5.91 -4.09 6.28
CA VAL A 173 4.68 -3.32 5.99
C VAL A 173 4.85 -1.81 6.16
N ILE A 174 5.94 -1.34 6.79
CA ILE A 174 6.35 0.08 6.70
C ILE A 174 6.48 0.54 5.25
N LEU A 175 7.04 -0.29 4.38
CA LEU A 175 7.24 0.06 2.97
C LEU A 175 5.92 0.09 2.20
N VAL A 176 4.96 -0.78 2.57
CA VAL A 176 3.59 -0.72 2.05
C VAL A 176 2.93 0.60 2.46
N LYS A 177 3.09 1.04 3.71
CA LYS A 177 2.57 2.33 4.20
C LYS A 177 3.17 3.51 3.44
N VAL A 178 4.48 3.51 3.22
CA VAL A 178 5.19 4.59 2.49
C VAL A 178 4.77 4.61 1.02
N ALA A 179 4.82 3.47 0.33
CA ALA A 179 4.48 3.38 -1.09
C ALA A 179 3.00 3.72 -1.35
N SER A 180 2.07 3.14 -0.56
CA SER A 180 0.64 3.45 -0.64
C SER A 180 0.35 4.92 -0.38
N THR A 181 0.98 5.54 0.62
CA THR A 181 0.81 6.98 0.90
C THR A 181 1.19 7.82 -0.32
N ALA A 182 2.34 7.52 -0.93
CA ALA A 182 2.84 8.29 -2.07
C ALA A 182 1.90 8.22 -3.28
N VAL A 183 1.50 7.00 -3.68
CA VAL A 183 0.69 6.80 -4.88
C VAL A 183 -0.77 7.22 -4.66
N THR A 184 -1.34 7.03 -3.47
CA THR A 184 -2.71 7.47 -3.19
C THR A 184 -2.81 8.98 -3.07
N ALA A 185 -1.80 9.66 -2.52
CA ALA A 185 -1.72 11.11 -2.54
C ALA A 185 -1.68 11.65 -3.98
N LYS A 186 -0.92 11.02 -4.89
CA LYS A 186 -0.95 11.36 -6.33
C LYS A 186 -2.35 11.17 -6.93
N LEU A 187 -3.02 10.05 -6.65
CA LEU A 187 -4.38 9.79 -7.15
C LEU A 187 -5.39 10.84 -6.66
N MET A 188 -5.23 11.33 -5.43
CA MET A 188 -6.04 12.40 -4.85
C MET A 188 -5.69 13.81 -5.39
N GLY A 189 -4.66 13.94 -6.23
CA GLY A 189 -4.25 15.21 -6.84
C GLY A 189 -3.34 16.07 -5.96
N ALA A 190 -2.56 15.45 -5.07
CA ALA A 190 -1.59 16.16 -4.24
C ALA A 190 -0.55 16.91 -5.08
N ASN A 191 -0.24 18.15 -4.68
CA ASN A 191 0.95 18.85 -5.15
C ASN A 191 2.23 18.35 -4.42
N ARG A 192 3.41 18.83 -4.84
CA ARG A 192 4.69 18.39 -4.29
C ARG A 192 4.79 18.56 -2.76
N GLU A 193 4.39 19.70 -2.23
CA GLU A 193 4.44 19.96 -0.78
C GLU A 193 3.48 19.06 0.00
N GLN A 194 2.27 18.83 -0.52
CA GLN A 194 1.31 17.91 0.09
C GLN A 194 1.83 16.47 0.08
N LEU A 195 2.48 16.06 -1.02
CA LEU A 195 3.07 14.72 -1.15
C LEU A 195 4.25 14.53 -0.18
N LEU A 196 5.14 15.53 -0.07
CA LEU A 196 6.25 15.52 0.89
C LEU A 196 5.77 15.46 2.34
N SER A 197 4.75 16.23 2.67
CA SER A 197 4.11 16.20 3.99
C SER A 197 3.47 14.83 4.27
N ALA A 198 2.76 14.24 3.30
CA ALA A 198 2.17 12.92 3.46
C ALA A 198 3.25 11.84 3.70
N LEU A 199 4.34 11.87 2.92
CA LEU A 199 5.48 10.96 3.09
C LEU A 199 6.16 11.12 4.46
N SER A 200 6.39 12.36 4.92
CA SER A 200 7.01 12.60 6.22
C SER A 200 6.14 12.06 7.36
N HIS A 201 4.82 12.20 7.27
CA HIS A 201 3.88 11.57 8.20
C HIS A 201 3.95 10.04 8.15
N ALA A 202 4.08 9.41 6.98
CA ALA A 202 4.19 7.95 6.88
C ALA A 202 5.46 7.39 7.55
N PHE A 203 6.58 8.11 7.45
CA PHE A 203 7.83 7.74 8.13
C PHE A 203 7.77 8.02 9.64
N ALA A 204 7.18 9.15 10.05
CA ALA A 204 7.03 9.51 11.46
C ALA A 204 6.00 8.65 12.22
N ASP A 205 5.11 7.97 11.50
CA ASP A 205 4.07 7.13 12.09
C ASP A 205 4.62 5.91 12.85
N GLY A 206 3.80 5.31 13.73
CA GLY A 206 4.16 4.11 14.47
C GLY A 206 4.39 2.92 13.55
N GLN A 207 5.56 2.27 13.67
CA GLN A 207 5.94 1.14 12.82
C GLN A 207 5.76 -0.18 13.57
N ALA A 208 5.02 -1.11 12.96
CA ALA A 208 4.67 -2.36 13.59
C ALA A 208 5.92 -3.24 13.83
N LEU A 209 5.98 -3.87 15.00
CA LEU A 209 6.95 -4.94 15.27
C LEU A 209 6.62 -6.19 14.44
N ARG A 210 7.59 -7.10 14.31
CA ARG A 210 7.42 -8.40 13.60
C ARG A 210 7.06 -9.57 14.49
N THR A 211 6.68 -9.36 15.75
CA THR A 211 6.50 -10.45 16.72
C THR A 211 5.50 -11.51 16.25
N TYR A 212 4.42 -11.10 15.56
CA TYR A 212 3.40 -12.01 14.99
C TYR A 212 3.89 -12.85 13.80
N ARG A 213 5.11 -12.61 13.30
CA ARG A 213 5.77 -13.39 12.25
C ARG A 213 6.86 -14.32 12.80
N GLN A 214 6.98 -14.45 14.11
CA GLN A 214 8.00 -15.27 14.76
C GLN A 214 7.37 -16.25 15.75
N SER A 215 8.09 -17.35 16.02
CA SER A 215 7.75 -18.24 17.14
C SER A 215 7.96 -17.50 18.47
N PRO A 216 7.10 -17.68 19.51
CA PRO A 216 5.98 -18.61 19.61
C PRO A 216 4.63 -18.04 19.12
N CYS A 217 4.59 -16.79 18.65
CA CYS A 217 3.36 -16.11 18.28
C CYS A 217 2.70 -16.67 17.00
N ILE A 218 3.43 -17.39 16.16
CA ILE A 218 2.84 -18.15 15.05
C ILE A 218 2.40 -19.54 15.52
N ARG A 219 1.09 -19.81 15.45
CA ARG A 219 0.58 -21.19 15.32
C ARG A 219 0.49 -21.56 13.83
N ARG A 220 1.49 -22.32 13.34
CA ARG A 220 1.49 -23.12 12.09
C ARG A 220 1.47 -22.45 10.70
N CYS A 221 1.42 -21.12 10.51
CA CYS A 221 1.11 -20.59 9.15
C CYS A 221 2.21 -19.86 8.35
N ALA A 222 3.48 -19.74 8.78
CA ALA A 222 4.46 -18.94 8.01
C ALA A 222 5.91 -19.46 7.99
N ILE A 223 6.12 -20.77 8.16
CA ILE A 223 7.46 -21.36 8.02
C ILE A 223 7.37 -22.59 7.12
N ALA A 224 7.35 -22.38 5.80
CA ALA A 224 7.73 -23.39 4.83
C ALA A 224 9.15 -23.17 4.29
N CYS A 225 9.75 -21.98 4.41
CA CYS A 225 11.03 -21.65 3.76
C CYS A 225 12.26 -21.54 4.66
N THR A 226 12.15 -21.53 6.00
CA THR A 226 13.32 -21.32 6.88
C THR A 226 13.89 -22.59 7.54
N LYS A 227 13.51 -23.79 7.08
CA LYS A 227 13.99 -25.06 7.67
C LYS A 227 15.01 -25.86 6.84
N SER A 228 15.58 -25.33 5.76
CA SER A 228 16.47 -26.13 4.88
C SER A 228 17.96 -25.75 4.84
N THR A 229 18.49 -24.96 5.77
CA THR A 229 19.95 -24.71 5.82
C THR A 229 20.44 -24.76 7.26
N GLY A 230 20.78 -25.96 7.74
CA GLY A 230 21.27 -26.17 9.10
C GLY A 230 21.34 -27.65 9.50
N SER A 231 22.06 -28.45 8.71
CA SER A 231 22.64 -29.74 9.11
C SER A 231 23.85 -30.03 8.24
#